data_AF-A0A3S9UZR3-F1
#
_entry.id   AF-A0A3S9UZR3-F1
#
_cell.length_a   1.000
_cell.length_b   1.000
_cell.length_c   1.000
_cell.angle_alpha   90.00
_cell.angle_beta   90.00
_cell.angle_gamma   90.00
#
_symmetry.space_group_name_H-M   'P 1'
#
loop_
_entity.id
_entity.type
_entity.pdbx_description
1 polymer ?
#
loop_
_entity_poly.entity_id
_entity_poly.type
_entity_poly.pdbx_seq_one_letter_code
_entity_poly.pdbx_strand_id
1 'polypeptide(L)'
;MKPIWILYVITIKNQNMFWKDHRMKRLIYIAAVAAIVLIAASWVGNLVYYHHSQLPKAIFLKHHIEEVRAPGYSFELFYLENKHEKRKLNRIIIPELPNAMITPMPERNRYTHQTMGSMMVQITDLDTSEEQTGGTEPLIIRTVQGYFSDGSMDNMDIGEIRLYTLPADNHENTIASNWSSASSDGTGLYNFLVLKKLQITGISTAYLNELGDSFSLLIDIGRKLPTGSGMPSYQSVAETPLNAAEYPISIHEGDEVSLKYHLNQPLIDASSGSADIYQLLIQLTFEPENGKSAVYSFMISQNWDLSERDVKRIVAAARGDGE
;
A
#
# COMPACT_ATOMS: atom_id res chain seq x y z
N MET A 1 -56.70 23.66 3.66
CA MET A 1 -56.96 22.22 3.91
C MET A 1 -56.77 21.95 5.39
N LYS A 2 -57.78 21.37 6.06
CA LYS A 2 -57.81 21.14 7.52
C LYS A 2 -57.31 19.72 7.84
N PRO A 3 -56.50 19.50 8.89
CA PRO A 3 -56.15 18.15 9.34
C PRO A 3 -57.29 17.56 10.17
N ILE A 4 -57.76 16.39 9.76
CA ILE A 4 -58.74 15.56 10.47
C ILE A 4 -57.98 14.82 11.57
N TRP A 5 -58.17 15.25 12.82
CA TRP A 5 -57.76 14.51 14.01
C TRP A 5 -58.80 13.44 14.33
N ILE A 6 -58.52 12.19 13.99
CA ILE A 6 -59.31 11.04 14.47
C ILE A 6 -58.78 10.68 15.87
N LEU A 7 -59.48 11.15 16.89
CA LEU A 7 -59.32 10.75 18.28
C LEU A 7 -59.89 9.34 18.46
N TYR A 8 -59.05 8.32 18.49
CA TYR A 8 -59.42 7.01 19.03
C TYR A 8 -59.41 7.08 20.55
N VAL A 9 -60.58 7.37 21.14
CA VAL A 9 -60.81 7.21 22.58
C VAL A 9 -61.09 5.73 22.85
N ILE A 10 -60.04 4.95 23.13
CA ILE A 10 -60.20 3.60 23.68
C ILE A 10 -60.42 3.76 25.18
N THR A 11 -61.67 3.66 25.60
CA THR A 11 -62.08 3.66 27.00
C THR A 11 -61.62 2.35 27.65
N ILE A 12 -60.46 2.36 28.32
CA ILE A 12 -59.95 1.22 29.12
C ILE A 12 -60.76 1.14 30.42
N LYS A 13 -61.97 0.59 30.34
CA LYS A 13 -62.88 0.43 31.48
C LYS A 13 -62.79 -0.98 32.08
N ASN A 14 -61.57 -1.49 32.35
CA ASN A 14 -61.40 -2.68 33.21
C ASN A 14 -59.95 -2.95 33.68
N GLN A 15 -59.31 -1.99 34.37
CA GLN A 15 -57.95 -2.19 34.89
C GLN A 15 -57.87 -3.06 36.18
N ASN A 16 -58.99 -3.40 36.82
CA ASN A 16 -58.97 -4.06 38.14
C ASN A 16 -59.01 -5.60 38.09
N MET A 17 -59.20 -6.23 36.93
CA MET A 17 -59.35 -7.70 36.85
C MET A 17 -58.05 -8.45 36.53
N PHE A 18 -57.03 -7.78 35.97
CA PHE A 18 -55.80 -8.46 35.56
C PHE A 18 -54.79 -8.62 36.72
N TRP A 19 -54.70 -7.70 37.68
CA TRP A 19 -53.59 -7.64 38.64
C TRP A 19 -53.68 -8.55 39.89
N LYS A 20 -54.68 -9.44 39.98
CA LYS A 20 -54.86 -10.33 41.16
C LYS A 20 -54.07 -11.63 41.09
N ASP A 21 -53.56 -12.03 39.92
CA ASP A 21 -52.75 -13.24 39.83
C ASP A 21 -51.28 -12.95 40.18
N HIS A 22 -50.85 -13.43 41.36
CA HIS A 22 -49.46 -13.35 41.81
C HIS A 22 -48.47 -14.00 40.84
N ARG A 23 -48.91 -15.00 40.04
CA ARG A 23 -48.06 -15.65 39.03
C ARG A 23 -47.69 -14.70 37.91
N MET A 24 -48.63 -13.88 37.46
CA MET A 24 -48.39 -12.93 36.38
C MET A 24 -47.45 -11.80 36.81
N LYS A 25 -47.57 -11.28 38.04
CA LYS A 25 -46.61 -10.31 38.59
C LYS A 25 -45.19 -10.87 38.63
N ARG A 26 -45.03 -12.14 39.02
CA ARG A 26 -43.73 -12.83 39.03
C ARG A 26 -43.17 -12.99 37.62
N LEU A 27 -44.00 -13.36 36.63
CA LEU A 27 -43.57 -13.48 35.24
C LEU A 27 -43.13 -12.13 34.66
N ILE A 28 -43.88 -11.05 34.91
CA ILE A 28 -43.50 -9.69 34.49
C ILE A 28 -42.17 -9.28 35.12
N TYR A 29 -41.99 -9.55 36.42
CA TYR A 29 -40.75 -9.25 37.12
C TYR A 29 -39.56 -10.03 36.53
N ILE A 30 -39.72 -11.35 36.31
CA ILE A 30 -38.68 -12.18 35.69
C ILE A 30 -38.34 -11.67 34.29
N ALA A 31 -39.35 -11.33 33.48
CA ALA A 31 -39.14 -10.79 32.14
C ALA A 31 -38.41 -9.43 32.17
N ALA A 32 -38.76 -8.55 33.10
CA ALA A 32 -38.08 -7.26 33.27
C ALA A 32 -36.62 -7.45 33.69
N VAL A 33 -36.35 -8.34 34.66
CA VAL A 33 -34.98 -8.67 35.08
C VAL A 33 -34.19 -9.27 33.91
N ALA A 34 -34.76 -10.21 33.16
CA ALA A 34 -34.12 -10.79 31.99
C ALA A 34 -33.80 -9.74 30.92
N ALA A 35 -34.72 -8.81 30.65
CA ALA A 35 -34.50 -7.72 29.71
C ALA A 35 -33.36 -6.80 30.15
N ILE A 36 -33.29 -6.43 31.44
CA ILE A 36 -32.18 -5.62 31.99
C ILE A 36 -30.85 -6.35 31.83
N VAL A 37 -30.80 -7.66 32.13
CA VAL A 37 -29.59 -8.47 31.96
C VAL A 37 -29.14 -8.52 30.50
N LEU A 38 -30.07 -8.70 29.56
CA LEU A 38 -29.74 -8.71 28.13
C LEU A 38 -29.23 -7.35 27.64
N ILE A 39 -29.82 -6.25 28.11
CA ILE A 39 -29.34 -4.89 27.79
C ILE A 39 -27.94 -4.68 28.35
N ALA A 40 -27.70 -5.06 29.61
CA ALA A 40 -26.38 -4.96 30.23
C ALA A 40 -25.33 -5.82 29.50
N ALA A 41 -25.67 -7.07 29.17
CA ALA A 41 -24.78 -7.96 28.42
C ALA A 41 -24.48 -7.43 27.01
N SER A 42 -25.47 -6.85 26.34
CA SER A 42 -25.29 -6.19 25.03
C SER A 42 -24.34 -4.99 25.13
N TRP A 43 -24.50 -4.15 26.16
CA TRP A 43 -23.63 -2.99 26.38
C TRP A 43 -22.18 -3.42 26.68
N VAL A 44 -22.00 -4.43 27.54
CA VAL A 44 -20.67 -5.00 27.83
C VAL A 44 -20.04 -5.61 26.59
N GLY A 45 -20.80 -6.39 25.81
CA GLY A 45 -20.31 -6.98 24.56
C GLY A 45 -19.86 -5.92 23.56
N ASN A 46 -20.61 -4.82 23.43
CA ASN A 46 -20.26 -3.71 22.57
C ASN A 46 -19.00 -2.97 23.04
N LEU A 47 -18.84 -2.78 24.36
CA LEU A 47 -17.64 -2.16 24.95
C LEU A 47 -16.39 -3.03 24.69
N VAL A 48 -16.51 -4.35 24.90
CA VAL A 48 -15.44 -5.32 24.62
C VAL A 48 -15.08 -5.30 23.14
N TYR A 49 -16.07 -5.36 22.25
CA TYR A 49 -15.85 -5.27 20.81
C TYR A 49 -15.12 -3.98 20.41
N TYR A 50 -15.56 -2.84 20.95
CA TYR A 50 -14.92 -1.55 20.69
C TYR A 50 -13.45 -1.55 21.11
N HIS A 51 -13.14 -2.06 22.30
CA HIS A 51 -11.78 -2.12 22.85
C HIS A 51 -10.88 -3.08 22.05
N HIS A 52 -11.39 -4.24 21.65
CA HIS A 52 -10.64 -5.18 20.79
C HIS A 52 -10.44 -4.65 19.36
N SER A 53 -11.30 -3.74 18.91
CA SER A 53 -11.18 -3.11 17.59
C SER A 53 -10.24 -1.89 17.58
N GLN A 54 -9.55 -1.57 18.68
CA GLN A 54 -8.54 -0.51 18.72
C GLN A 54 -7.12 -1.09 18.61
N LEU A 55 -6.25 -0.37 17.90
CA LEU A 55 -4.82 -0.59 17.93
C LEU A 55 -4.24 -0.23 19.31
N PRO A 56 -3.24 -0.97 19.82
CA PRO A 56 -2.55 -0.57 21.04
C PRO A 56 -1.79 0.77 20.92
N LYS A 57 -1.28 1.08 19.73
CA LYS A 57 -0.58 2.32 19.38
C LYS A 57 -0.66 2.54 17.86
N ALA A 58 -0.31 3.73 17.38
CA ALA A 58 -0.10 3.95 15.96
C ALA A 58 0.99 3.02 15.43
N ILE A 59 0.79 2.46 14.24
CA ILE A 59 1.74 1.56 13.58
C ILE A 59 1.93 1.97 12.14
N PHE A 60 3.15 1.89 11.63
CA PHE A 60 3.39 1.91 10.20
C PHE A 60 3.03 0.54 9.61
N LEU A 61 2.59 0.54 8.36
CA LEU A 61 2.54 -0.68 7.56
C LEU A 61 3.98 -1.11 7.25
N LYS A 62 4.16 -2.37 6.85
CA LYS A 62 5.51 -2.89 6.61
C LYS A 62 5.88 -2.61 5.17
N HIS A 63 6.77 -1.66 4.94
CA HIS A 63 7.14 -1.23 3.60
C HIS A 63 8.31 -2.08 3.08
N HIS A 64 8.31 -2.33 1.79
CA HIS A 64 9.36 -2.97 1.00
C HIS A 64 9.57 -2.08 -0.21
N ILE A 65 10.24 -0.96 0.03
CA ILE A 65 10.38 0.12 -0.93
C ILE A 65 11.79 0.07 -1.50
N GLU A 66 11.90 0.15 -2.82
CA GLU A 66 13.12 0.48 -3.53
C GLU A 66 12.90 1.81 -4.25
N GLU A 67 13.85 2.73 -4.10
CA GLU A 67 13.76 4.06 -4.70
C GLU A 67 15.16 4.57 -5.06
N VAL A 68 15.22 5.55 -5.96
CA VAL A 68 16.47 6.23 -6.31
C VAL A 68 16.85 7.22 -5.21
N ARG A 69 18.11 7.11 -4.74
CA ARG A 69 18.73 8.06 -3.81
C ARG A 69 19.17 9.31 -4.57
N ALA A 70 18.23 10.13 -5.04
CA ALA A 70 18.53 11.38 -5.73
C ALA A 70 17.50 12.48 -5.43
N PRO A 71 17.88 13.77 -5.52
CA PRO A 71 16.94 14.87 -5.33
C PRO A 71 15.75 14.80 -6.29
N GLY A 72 14.55 15.04 -5.77
CA GLY A 72 13.30 15.02 -6.54
C GLY A 72 12.56 13.68 -6.48
N TYR A 73 13.21 12.59 -6.08
CA TYR A 73 12.53 11.32 -5.82
C TYR A 73 11.83 11.33 -4.46
N SER A 74 10.75 10.55 -4.35
CA SER A 74 9.93 10.51 -3.15
C SER A 74 9.23 9.18 -2.98
N PHE A 75 9.02 8.78 -1.73
CA PHE A 75 8.25 7.60 -1.37
C PHE A 75 7.27 7.92 -0.23
N GLU A 76 6.26 7.07 -0.04
CA GLU A 76 5.23 7.26 0.98
C GLU A 76 5.29 6.17 2.05
N LEU A 77 5.20 6.59 3.31
CA LEU A 77 5.08 5.67 4.46
C LEU A 77 3.68 5.74 5.02
N PHE A 78 2.94 4.64 4.87
CA PHE A 78 1.57 4.50 5.33
C PHE A 78 1.53 4.06 6.80
N TYR A 79 0.62 4.64 7.56
CA TYR A 79 0.40 4.29 8.95
C TYR A 79 -1.09 4.21 9.28
N LEU A 80 -1.41 3.41 10.30
CA LEU A 80 -2.74 3.31 10.88
C LEU A 80 -2.71 3.81 12.33
N GLU A 81 -3.73 4.56 12.70
CA GLU A 81 -3.95 5.03 14.07
C GLU A 81 -5.44 5.01 14.42
N ASN A 82 -5.77 4.94 15.72
CA ASN A 82 -7.16 5.00 16.16
C ASN A 82 -7.70 6.43 16.03
N LYS A 83 -8.93 6.57 15.53
CA LYS A 83 -9.58 7.87 15.30
C LYS A 83 -9.63 8.76 16.53
N HIS A 84 -9.95 8.18 17.68
CA HIS A 84 -10.22 8.89 18.92
C HIS A 84 -9.03 8.89 19.89
N GLU A 85 -7.84 8.46 19.42
CA GLU A 85 -6.63 8.52 20.22
C GLU A 85 -6.20 9.97 20.43
N LYS A 86 -5.81 10.32 21.67
CA LYS A 86 -5.27 11.66 21.96
C LYS A 86 -3.84 11.82 21.42
N ARG A 87 -3.11 10.71 21.40
CA ARG A 87 -1.73 10.58 20.92
C ARG A 87 -1.75 10.29 19.42
N LYS A 88 -1.56 11.34 18.62
CA LYS A 88 -1.61 11.32 17.15
C LYS A 88 -0.22 11.48 16.58
N LEU A 89 0.10 10.75 15.51
CA LEU A 89 1.39 10.89 14.86
C LEU A 89 1.44 12.21 14.07
N ASN A 90 2.33 13.12 14.46
CA ASN A 90 2.41 14.45 13.86
C ASN A 90 3.54 14.57 12.83
N ARG A 91 4.70 13.99 13.14
CA ARG A 91 5.91 14.09 12.34
C ARG A 91 6.75 12.84 12.52
N ILE A 92 7.56 12.51 11.50
CA ILE A 92 8.66 11.57 11.63
C ILE A 92 10.01 12.25 11.36
N ILE A 93 11.08 11.63 11.86
CA ILE A 93 12.47 11.90 11.48
C ILE A 93 13.08 10.58 11.04
N ILE A 94 13.80 10.63 9.91
CA ILE A 94 14.55 9.51 9.36
C ILE A 94 16.03 9.83 9.59
N PRO A 95 16.68 9.22 10.60
CA PRO A 95 18.07 9.54 10.94
C PRO A 95 19.04 9.45 9.76
N GLU A 96 18.81 8.48 8.87
CA GLU A 96 19.60 8.21 7.67
C GLU A 96 19.37 9.24 6.55
N LEU A 97 18.30 10.04 6.64
CA LEU A 97 17.95 11.10 5.69
C LEU A 97 17.66 12.42 6.42
N PRO A 98 18.66 13.03 7.07
CA PRO A 98 18.46 14.21 7.92
C PRO A 98 17.89 15.41 7.16
N ASN A 99 18.14 15.48 5.85
CA ASN A 99 17.71 16.59 4.99
C ASN A 99 16.37 16.35 4.28
N ALA A 100 15.81 15.13 4.36
CA ALA A 100 14.58 14.83 3.63
C ALA A 100 13.41 15.72 4.08
N MET A 101 12.65 16.20 3.12
CA MET A 101 11.41 16.93 3.37
C MET A 101 10.29 15.93 3.60
N ILE A 102 9.65 15.99 4.77
CA ILE A 102 8.61 15.05 5.16
C ILE A 102 7.29 15.82 5.28
N THR A 103 6.31 15.44 4.47
CA THR A 103 4.98 16.05 4.44
C THR A 103 3.94 15.08 5.00
N PRO A 104 3.32 15.37 6.16
CA PRO A 104 2.28 14.52 6.73
C PRO A 104 0.96 14.68 5.97
N MET A 105 0.31 13.55 5.68
CA MET A 105 -1.02 13.45 5.09
C MET A 105 -1.91 12.61 6.02
N PRO A 106 -2.45 13.22 7.10
CA PRO A 106 -2.99 12.47 8.25
C PRO A 106 -4.28 11.68 7.99
N GLU A 107 -4.99 11.97 6.90
CA GLU A 107 -6.26 11.34 6.60
C GLU A 107 -6.38 11.02 5.10
N ARG A 108 -5.78 9.92 4.68
CA ARG A 108 -5.98 9.37 3.34
C ARG A 108 -7.30 8.60 3.29
N ASN A 109 -7.45 7.61 4.18
CA ASN A 109 -8.66 6.78 4.27
C ASN A 109 -9.22 6.75 5.70
N ARG A 110 -10.54 6.57 5.82
CA ARG A 110 -11.26 6.48 7.10
C ARG A 110 -11.98 5.13 7.21
N TYR A 111 -11.67 4.38 8.27
CA TYR A 111 -12.27 3.07 8.60
C TYR A 111 -13.31 3.21 9.71
N THR A 112 -13.88 2.14 10.26
CA THR A 112 -14.82 2.29 11.40
C THR A 112 -14.14 2.96 12.60
N HIS A 113 -13.00 2.41 13.03
CA HIS A 113 -12.29 2.84 14.25
C HIS A 113 -10.93 3.48 13.98
N GLN A 114 -10.36 3.30 12.79
CA GLN A 114 -9.03 3.76 12.43
C GLN A 114 -9.08 4.85 11.35
N THR A 115 -7.97 5.58 11.25
CA THR A 115 -7.60 6.42 10.11
C THR A 115 -6.29 5.93 9.55
N MET A 116 -6.19 5.89 8.21
CA MET A 116 -4.93 5.68 7.52
C MET A 116 -4.40 7.03 7.06
N GLY A 117 -3.19 7.35 7.50
CA GLY A 117 -2.43 8.49 7.00
C GLY A 117 -1.20 8.02 6.23
N SER A 118 -0.52 8.96 5.59
CA SER A 118 0.80 8.75 5.00
C SER A 118 1.78 9.86 5.40
N MET A 119 3.07 9.54 5.35
CA MET A 119 4.16 10.49 5.41
C MET A 119 4.85 10.46 4.06
N MET A 120 4.70 11.53 3.26
CA MET A 120 5.40 11.65 1.98
C MET A 120 6.82 12.14 2.26
N VAL A 121 7.82 11.33 1.91
CA VAL A 121 9.23 11.60 2.11
C VAL A 121 9.82 12.00 0.76
N GLN A 122 10.26 13.25 0.64
CA GLN A 122 10.93 13.77 -0.54
C GLN A 122 12.42 13.92 -0.27
N ILE A 123 13.24 13.35 -1.14
CA ILE A 123 14.69 13.49 -1.12
C ILE A 123 15.01 14.86 -1.73
N THR A 124 15.59 15.75 -0.94
CA THR A 124 15.84 17.16 -1.29
C THR A 124 17.31 17.46 -1.51
N ASP A 125 18.18 16.79 -0.75
CA ASP A 125 19.62 16.98 -0.83
C ASP A 125 20.33 15.66 -0.51
N LEU A 126 21.39 15.37 -1.24
CA LEU A 126 22.34 14.33 -0.88
C LEU A 126 23.40 15.02 -0.04
N ASP A 127 23.66 14.52 1.17
CA ASP A 127 24.84 14.99 1.90
C ASP A 127 26.06 14.72 1.01
N THR A 128 26.58 15.77 0.41
CA THR A 128 27.62 15.76 -0.63
C THR A 128 28.92 15.12 -0.14
N SER A 129 29.02 14.87 1.16
CA SER A 129 30.12 14.15 1.79
C SER A 129 30.13 12.63 1.48
N GLU A 130 28.98 12.01 1.16
CA GLU A 130 28.88 10.58 0.81
C GLU A 130 28.88 10.30 -0.70
N GLU A 131 28.72 11.31 -1.57
CA GLU A 131 28.80 11.15 -3.04
C GLU A 131 30.16 10.63 -3.53
N GLN A 132 31.19 10.58 -2.66
CA GLN A 132 32.55 10.15 -3.02
C GLN A 132 32.89 8.70 -2.70
N THR A 133 32.09 8.00 -1.90
CA THR A 133 32.21 6.55 -1.81
C THR A 133 31.34 5.97 -2.90
N GLY A 134 31.94 5.61 -4.05
CA GLY A 134 31.30 4.88 -5.15
C GLY A 134 30.82 3.47 -4.77
N GLY A 135 30.17 3.33 -3.61
CA GLY A 135 29.54 2.14 -3.13
C GLY A 135 28.27 1.90 -3.93
N THR A 136 28.20 0.72 -4.53
CA THR A 136 27.01 0.18 -5.19
C THR A 136 25.95 -0.31 -4.20
N GLU A 137 26.20 -0.20 -2.89
CA GLU A 137 25.28 -0.69 -1.86
C GLU A 137 24.18 0.33 -1.57
N PRO A 138 22.90 -0.10 -1.48
CA PRO A 138 21.81 0.78 -1.16
C PRO A 138 21.88 1.26 0.29
N LEU A 139 21.44 2.50 0.53
CA LEU A 139 21.13 2.96 1.88
C LEU A 139 19.86 2.24 2.37
N ILE A 140 19.97 1.52 3.48
CA ILE A 140 18.87 0.73 4.05
C ILE A 140 18.28 1.47 5.26
N ILE A 141 16.97 1.70 5.24
CA ILE A 141 16.22 2.36 6.32
C ILE A 141 15.15 1.40 6.81
N ARG A 142 15.11 1.16 8.13
CA ARG A 142 14.15 0.22 8.75
C ARG A 142 13.28 0.83 9.83
N THR A 143 13.72 1.95 10.40
CA THR A 143 13.04 2.57 11.53
C THR A 143 12.97 4.07 11.36
N VAL A 144 11.93 4.69 11.92
CA VAL A 144 11.78 6.15 11.99
C VAL A 144 11.52 6.58 13.43
N GLN A 145 11.88 7.82 13.75
CA GLN A 145 11.53 8.44 15.01
C GLN A 145 10.21 9.18 14.84
N GLY A 146 9.12 8.66 15.42
CA GLY A 146 7.80 9.27 15.39
C GLY A 146 7.60 10.24 16.55
N TYR A 147 7.15 11.46 16.24
CA TYR A 147 6.79 12.50 17.21
C TYR A 147 5.28 12.65 17.27
N PHE A 148 4.73 12.60 18.47
CA PHE A 148 3.29 12.59 18.70
C PHE A 148 2.77 13.93 19.23
N SER A 149 1.46 14.13 19.10
CA SER A 149 0.73 15.31 19.58
C SER A 149 0.85 15.59 21.08
N ASP A 150 1.17 14.59 21.89
CA ASP A 150 1.42 14.73 23.33
C ASP A 150 2.87 15.10 23.67
N GLY A 151 3.73 15.26 22.65
CA GLY A 151 5.15 15.55 22.80
C GLY A 151 6.03 14.32 23.03
N SER A 152 5.44 13.12 23.09
CA SER A 152 6.21 11.87 23.19
C SER A 152 6.90 11.52 21.87
N MET A 153 7.89 10.63 21.96
CA MET A 153 8.68 10.15 20.83
C MET A 153 8.87 8.64 20.95
N ASP A 154 8.60 7.91 19.85
CA ASP A 154 8.84 6.46 19.76
C ASP A 154 9.66 6.13 18.51
N ASN A 155 10.49 5.10 18.60
CA ASN A 155 11.06 4.44 17.41
C ASN A 155 10.00 3.49 16.83
N MET A 156 9.71 3.63 15.55
CA MET A 156 8.70 2.86 14.84
C MET A 156 9.35 2.08 13.71
N ASP A 157 9.05 0.79 13.64
CA ASP A 157 9.40 -0.07 12.50
C ASP A 157 8.56 0.33 11.29
N ILE A 158 9.20 0.48 10.14
CA ILE A 158 8.56 0.84 8.87
C ILE A 158 8.76 -0.23 7.80
N GLY A 159 9.39 -1.36 8.11
CA GLY A 159 9.82 -2.36 7.15
C GLY A 159 11.23 -2.11 6.64
N GLU A 160 11.44 -2.18 5.33
CA GLU A 160 12.72 -1.99 4.67
C GLU A 160 12.58 -1.08 3.45
N ILE A 161 13.36 0.00 3.46
CA ILE A 161 13.48 0.94 2.36
C ILE A 161 14.92 0.89 1.88
N ARG A 162 15.12 0.65 0.59
CA ARG A 162 16.42 0.62 -0.08
C ARG A 162 16.53 1.79 -1.03
N LEU A 163 17.46 2.68 -0.77
CA LEU A 163 17.72 3.82 -1.63
C LEU A 163 19.00 3.60 -2.43
N TYR A 164 18.87 3.47 -3.75
CA TYR A 164 19.97 3.18 -4.66
C TYR A 164 20.54 4.44 -5.27
N THR A 165 21.87 4.60 -5.20
CA THR A 165 22.56 5.56 -6.05
C THR A 165 22.73 4.92 -7.43
N LEU A 166 21.90 5.35 -8.38
CA LEU A 166 22.04 4.87 -9.76
C LEU A 166 23.24 5.54 -10.43
N PRO A 167 24.03 4.80 -11.24
CA PRO A 167 25.03 5.42 -12.08
C PRO A 167 24.33 6.45 -12.98
N ALA A 168 25.00 7.59 -13.22
CA ALA A 168 24.46 8.63 -14.10
C ALA A 168 23.96 8.00 -15.39
N ASP A 169 22.69 8.27 -15.73
CA ASP A 169 21.92 7.64 -16.81
C ASP A 169 22.75 7.62 -18.10
N ASN A 170 23.47 6.51 -18.32
CA ASN A 170 24.43 6.38 -19.41
C ASN A 170 23.81 5.68 -20.62
N HIS A 171 22.49 5.68 -20.69
CA HIS A 171 21.71 5.10 -21.77
C HIS A 171 21.75 5.96 -23.02
N GLU A 172 22.93 6.32 -23.53
CA GLU A 172 23.26 7.14 -24.72
C GLU A 172 22.14 7.31 -25.77
N ASN A 173 21.03 7.99 -25.41
CA ASN A 173 19.77 7.98 -26.15
C ASN A 173 19.40 6.59 -26.74
N THR A 174 19.51 5.51 -25.96
CA THR A 174 19.22 4.13 -26.41
C THR A 174 17.74 3.78 -26.25
N ILE A 175 17.10 4.36 -25.23
CA ILE A 175 15.67 4.24 -24.96
C ILE A 175 15.09 5.66 -24.98
N ALA A 176 13.94 5.83 -25.61
CA ALA A 176 13.17 7.06 -25.61
C ALA A 176 11.79 6.85 -25.01
N SER A 177 11.23 7.96 -24.53
CA SER A 177 9.80 8.15 -24.18
C SER A 177 9.20 6.96 -23.44
N ASN A 178 9.06 7.10 -22.13
CA ASN A 178 8.31 6.14 -21.36
C ASN A 178 6.88 6.63 -21.12
N TRP A 179 5.96 5.68 -21.04
CA TRP A 179 4.68 5.91 -20.39
C TRP A 179 4.38 4.69 -19.53
N SER A 180 3.85 4.95 -18.34
CA SER A 180 3.46 3.92 -17.40
C SER A 180 2.00 4.08 -17.06
N SER A 181 1.30 2.96 -16.91
CA SER A 181 0.01 2.94 -16.24
C SER A 181 0.03 1.91 -15.12
N ALA A 182 -0.58 2.26 -14.00
CA ALA A 182 -0.79 1.37 -12.86
C ALA A 182 -2.28 1.32 -12.55
N SER A 183 -2.76 0.16 -12.12
CA SER A 183 -4.13 -0.08 -11.70
C SER A 183 -4.19 -0.45 -10.22
N SER A 184 -5.36 -0.29 -9.62
CA SER A 184 -5.61 -0.65 -8.21
C SER A 184 -5.75 -2.15 -7.98
N ASP A 185 -5.81 -2.96 -9.04
CA ASP A 185 -5.78 -4.43 -8.96
C ASP A 185 -4.35 -5.00 -8.99
N GLY A 186 -3.36 -4.12 -8.92
CA GLY A 186 -1.94 -4.48 -8.93
C GLY A 186 -1.39 -4.85 -10.30
N THR A 187 -2.18 -4.69 -11.36
CA THR A 187 -1.69 -4.74 -12.73
C THR A 187 -1.15 -3.39 -13.16
N GLY A 188 -0.23 -3.41 -14.10
CA GLY A 188 0.18 -2.22 -14.79
C GLY A 188 1.06 -2.54 -15.98
N LEU A 189 1.48 -1.50 -16.66
CA LEU A 189 2.32 -1.62 -17.82
C LEU A 189 3.30 -0.45 -17.87
N TYR A 190 4.45 -0.74 -18.45
CA TYR A 190 5.49 0.24 -18.69
C TYR A 190 5.93 0.11 -20.14
N ASN A 191 5.79 1.17 -20.92
CA ASN A 191 6.17 1.18 -22.32
C ASN A 191 7.37 2.07 -22.55
N PHE A 192 8.24 1.67 -23.48
CA PHE A 192 9.32 2.50 -23.97
C PHE A 192 9.68 2.17 -25.42
N LEU A 193 10.24 3.16 -26.12
CA LEU A 193 10.72 3.01 -27.49
C LEU A 193 12.21 2.73 -27.51
N VAL A 194 12.64 1.73 -28.26
CA VAL A 194 14.06 1.44 -28.46
C VAL A 194 14.60 2.27 -29.61
N LEU A 195 15.53 3.17 -29.32
CA LEU A 195 16.17 4.06 -30.31
C LEU A 195 17.40 3.46 -30.97
N LYS A 196 18.04 2.47 -30.33
CA LYS A 196 19.18 1.74 -30.85
C LYS A 196 19.03 0.29 -30.46
N LYS A 197 19.38 -0.62 -31.36
CA LYS A 197 19.35 -2.05 -31.09
C LYS A 197 20.11 -2.39 -29.80
N LEU A 198 19.50 -3.22 -28.98
CA LEU A 198 20.03 -3.62 -27.68
C LEU A 198 19.67 -5.07 -27.37
N GLN A 199 20.38 -5.64 -26.40
CA GLN A 199 20.08 -6.94 -25.83
C GLN A 199 19.80 -6.77 -24.35
N ILE A 200 18.60 -7.15 -23.89
CA ILE A 200 18.34 -7.25 -22.45
C ILE A 200 19.10 -8.48 -21.96
N THR A 201 19.99 -8.28 -21.00
CA THR A 201 20.84 -9.33 -20.43
C THR A 201 20.35 -9.79 -19.06
N GLY A 202 19.49 -9.02 -18.40
CA GLY A 202 18.87 -9.43 -17.16
C GLY A 202 17.88 -8.42 -16.60
N ILE A 203 17.20 -8.84 -15.54
CA ILE A 203 16.35 -8.03 -14.68
C ILE A 203 16.74 -8.25 -13.23
N SER A 204 16.66 -7.20 -12.41
CA SER A 204 16.84 -7.31 -10.97
C SER A 204 15.96 -6.35 -10.18
N THR A 205 15.64 -6.77 -8.96
CA THR A 205 15.01 -6.04 -7.85
C THR A 205 15.35 -6.80 -6.58
N ALA A 206 15.50 -6.11 -5.43
CA ALA A 206 15.81 -6.77 -4.17
C ALA A 206 14.76 -7.80 -3.74
N TYR A 207 13.51 -7.59 -4.14
CA TYR A 207 12.37 -8.37 -3.66
C TYR A 207 11.91 -9.46 -4.64
N LEU A 208 12.63 -9.69 -5.76
CA LEU A 208 12.21 -10.64 -6.79
C LEU A 208 12.01 -12.06 -6.23
N ASN A 209 12.93 -12.49 -5.37
CA ASN A 209 12.90 -13.83 -4.77
C ASN A 209 11.85 -13.95 -3.66
N GLU A 210 11.58 -12.88 -2.93
CA GLU A 210 10.57 -12.86 -1.86
C GLU A 210 9.16 -12.91 -2.43
N LEU A 211 8.92 -12.19 -3.53
CA LEU A 211 7.61 -12.11 -4.15
C LEU A 211 7.16 -13.43 -4.80
N GLY A 212 8.10 -14.24 -5.31
CA GLY A 212 7.79 -15.53 -5.95
C GLY A 212 6.66 -15.42 -6.97
N ASP A 213 5.65 -16.29 -6.86
CA ASP A 213 4.47 -16.31 -7.75
C ASP A 213 3.52 -15.12 -7.56
N SER A 214 3.74 -14.29 -6.53
CA SER A 214 2.93 -13.10 -6.29
C SER A 214 3.33 -11.94 -7.20
N PHE A 215 4.47 -12.04 -7.90
CA PHE A 215 4.89 -11.07 -8.89
C PHE A 215 5.13 -11.73 -10.25
N SER A 216 4.49 -11.19 -11.27
CA SER A 216 4.76 -11.54 -12.66
C SER A 216 5.10 -10.29 -13.45
N LEU A 217 6.12 -10.40 -14.29
CA LEU A 217 6.51 -9.38 -15.25
C LEU A 217 6.61 -10.04 -16.61
N LEU A 218 5.84 -9.55 -17.57
CA LEU A 218 5.79 -10.02 -18.93
C LEU A 218 6.40 -8.94 -19.83
N ILE A 219 7.26 -9.34 -20.76
CA ILE A 219 7.69 -8.47 -21.87
C ILE A 219 6.86 -8.78 -23.11
N ASP A 220 6.39 -7.71 -23.76
CA ASP A 220 5.71 -7.70 -25.04
C ASP A 220 6.45 -6.77 -26.00
N ILE A 221 6.92 -7.30 -27.13
CA ILE A 221 7.69 -6.54 -28.12
C ILE A 221 6.80 -6.30 -29.33
N GLY A 222 6.38 -5.06 -29.50
CA GLY A 222 5.64 -4.57 -30.65
C GLY A 222 6.58 -4.12 -31.76
N ARG A 223 6.57 -4.82 -32.89
CA ARG A 223 7.32 -4.39 -34.08
C ARG A 223 6.49 -3.48 -34.95
N LYS A 224 7.03 -2.32 -35.33
CA LYS A 224 6.40 -1.41 -36.27
C LYS A 224 6.32 -2.06 -37.64
N LEU A 225 5.11 -2.38 -38.10
CA LEU A 225 4.91 -2.88 -39.45
C LEU A 225 4.89 -1.71 -40.44
N PRO A 226 5.45 -1.87 -41.65
CA PRO A 226 5.28 -0.91 -42.73
C PRO A 226 3.84 -0.94 -43.22
N THR A 227 2.97 -0.16 -42.58
CA THR A 227 1.58 0.03 -43.00
C THR A 227 1.49 1.20 -43.98
N GLY A 228 0.96 0.95 -45.18
CA GLY A 228 0.70 2.00 -46.18
C GLY A 228 -0.35 3.04 -45.76
N SER A 229 -0.98 2.89 -44.59
CA SER A 229 -2.04 3.75 -44.06
C SER A 229 -1.55 4.91 -43.19
N GLY A 230 -0.23 5.10 -43.03
CA GLY A 230 0.34 6.21 -42.24
C GLY A 230 0.15 6.10 -40.71
N MET A 231 -0.67 5.15 -40.24
CA MET A 231 -0.81 4.79 -38.83
C MET A 231 0.07 3.57 -38.53
N PRO A 232 1.02 3.65 -37.59
CA PRO A 232 1.81 2.48 -37.18
C PRO A 232 0.89 1.39 -36.64
N SER A 233 0.99 0.18 -37.18
CA SER A 233 0.41 -1.00 -36.55
C SER A 233 1.52 -1.82 -35.92
N TYR A 234 1.30 -2.27 -34.70
CA TYR A 234 2.23 -3.12 -33.98
C TYR A 234 1.69 -4.55 -33.95
N GLN A 235 2.59 -5.50 -34.20
CA GLN A 235 2.32 -6.92 -33.96
C GLN A 235 3.10 -7.35 -32.73
N SER A 236 2.40 -7.88 -31.72
CA SER A 236 3.03 -8.53 -30.57
C SER A 236 3.79 -9.77 -31.06
N VAL A 237 5.07 -9.83 -30.72
CA VAL A 237 5.98 -10.91 -31.18
C VAL A 237 6.21 -11.97 -30.11
N ALA A 238 6.13 -11.60 -28.83
CA ALA A 238 6.35 -12.52 -27.71
C ALA A 238 5.69 -11.97 -26.45
N GLU A 239 5.01 -12.82 -25.68
CA GLU A 239 4.68 -12.56 -24.27
C GLU A 239 5.44 -13.58 -23.43
N THR A 240 6.52 -13.16 -22.78
CA THR A 240 7.38 -14.05 -21.99
C THR A 240 7.51 -13.52 -20.56
N PRO A 241 7.26 -14.36 -19.53
CA PRO A 241 7.61 -14.01 -18.16
C PRO A 241 9.11 -13.74 -18.07
N LEU A 242 9.49 -12.51 -17.69
CA LEU A 242 10.88 -12.07 -17.66
C LEU A 242 11.72 -12.87 -16.67
N ASN A 243 11.09 -13.32 -15.57
CA ASN A 243 11.71 -14.20 -14.58
C ASN A 243 12.01 -15.61 -15.12
N ALA A 244 11.40 -16.02 -16.23
CA ALA A 244 11.60 -17.33 -16.87
C ALA A 244 12.17 -17.21 -18.30
N ALA A 245 12.51 -16.00 -18.74
CA ALA A 245 13.02 -15.77 -20.08
C ALA A 245 14.45 -16.28 -20.25
N GLU A 246 14.76 -16.80 -21.44
CA GLU A 246 16.13 -17.08 -21.83
C GLU A 246 16.81 -15.76 -22.24
N TYR A 247 17.85 -15.37 -21.49
CA TYR A 247 18.67 -14.21 -21.80
C TYR A 247 19.87 -14.59 -22.69
N PRO A 248 20.33 -13.69 -23.57
CA PRO A 248 19.83 -12.33 -23.79
C PRO A 248 18.61 -12.24 -24.73
N ILE A 249 17.74 -11.24 -24.48
CA ILE A 249 16.58 -10.93 -25.33
C ILE A 249 16.97 -9.82 -26.31
N SER A 250 17.01 -10.13 -27.60
CA SER A 250 17.36 -9.17 -28.65
C SER A 250 16.18 -8.26 -29.03
N ILE A 251 16.40 -6.95 -28.99
CA ILE A 251 15.41 -5.92 -29.36
C ILE A 251 15.98 -5.04 -30.47
N HIS A 252 15.19 -4.79 -31.51
CA HIS A 252 15.62 -4.01 -32.66
C HIS A 252 15.40 -2.51 -32.44
N GLU A 253 16.14 -1.72 -33.20
CA GLU A 253 15.85 -0.29 -33.31
C GLU A 253 14.44 -0.07 -33.86
N GLY A 254 13.69 0.82 -33.21
CA GLY A 254 12.32 1.15 -33.54
C GLY A 254 11.25 0.23 -32.95
N ASP A 255 11.64 -0.82 -32.22
CA ASP A 255 10.71 -1.68 -31.50
C ASP A 255 10.10 -0.92 -30.30
N GLU A 256 8.80 -1.11 -30.07
CA GLU A 256 8.11 -0.66 -28.86
C GLU A 256 8.06 -1.83 -27.88
N VAL A 257 8.53 -1.60 -26.66
CA VAL A 257 8.60 -2.63 -25.62
C VAL A 257 7.61 -2.29 -24.52
N SER A 258 6.71 -3.22 -24.26
CA SER A 258 5.75 -3.18 -23.15
C SER A 258 6.13 -4.18 -22.07
N LEU A 259 6.35 -3.68 -20.87
CA LEU A 259 6.54 -4.49 -19.67
C LEU A 259 5.24 -4.47 -18.88
N LYS A 260 4.45 -5.53 -19.01
CA LYS A 260 3.21 -5.71 -18.26
C LYS A 260 3.55 -6.39 -16.96
N TYR A 261 3.14 -5.83 -15.83
CA TYR A 261 3.33 -6.45 -14.54
C TYR A 261 1.99 -6.76 -13.88
N HIS A 262 2.01 -7.78 -13.02
CA HIS A 262 0.94 -8.06 -12.09
C HIS A 262 1.56 -8.46 -10.77
N LEU A 263 1.30 -7.65 -9.74
CA LEU A 263 1.69 -7.92 -8.37
C LEU A 263 0.41 -8.25 -7.60
N ASN A 264 0.22 -9.54 -7.33
CA ASN A 264 -0.94 -10.13 -6.65
C ASN A 264 -1.04 -9.56 -5.23
N GLN A 265 -2.22 -9.02 -4.90
CA GLN A 265 -2.51 -8.38 -3.61
C GLN A 265 -3.81 -8.89 -2.97
N PRO A 266 -3.98 -8.69 -1.65
CA PRO A 266 -3.00 -8.17 -0.70
C PRO A 266 -2.12 -9.28 -0.10
N LEU A 267 -0.81 -9.01 0.04
CA LEU A 267 0.10 -9.84 0.84
C LEU A 267 -0.09 -9.46 2.33
N ILE A 268 -1.30 -9.66 2.86
CA ILE A 268 -1.50 -9.66 4.31
C ILE A 268 -1.09 -11.04 4.77
N ASP A 269 0.17 -11.14 5.17
CA ASP A 269 0.66 -12.30 5.87
C ASP A 269 -0.22 -12.51 7.11
N ALA A 270 -0.91 -13.65 7.15
CA ALA A 270 -1.79 -13.98 8.25
C ALA A 270 -1.03 -14.18 9.58
N SER A 271 0.27 -14.48 9.50
CA SER A 271 1.11 -14.75 10.66
C SER A 271 1.70 -13.48 11.29
N SER A 272 2.09 -12.49 10.49
CA SER A 272 2.54 -11.18 10.99
C SER A 272 1.38 -10.20 11.21
N GLY A 273 0.30 -10.40 10.45
CA GLY A 273 -0.78 -9.43 10.22
C GLY A 273 -0.33 -8.01 9.93
N SER A 274 0.87 -7.86 9.36
CA SER A 274 1.24 -6.65 8.63
C SER A 274 0.60 -6.68 7.26
N ALA A 275 0.19 -5.52 6.75
CA ALA A 275 0.06 -5.35 5.31
C ALA A 275 1.45 -4.98 4.78
N ASP A 276 2.02 -5.86 3.96
CA ASP A 276 3.33 -5.65 3.33
C ASP A 276 3.16 -4.82 2.06
N ILE A 277 3.69 -3.60 2.06
CA ILE A 277 3.59 -2.60 1.01
C ILE A 277 4.83 -2.63 0.13
N TYR A 278 4.67 -2.95 -1.15
CA TYR A 278 5.77 -2.99 -2.11
C TYR A 278 5.78 -1.79 -3.05
N GLN A 279 6.95 -1.19 -3.21
CA GLN A 279 7.30 -0.28 -4.29
C GLN A 279 8.63 -0.78 -4.86
N LEU A 280 8.63 -1.28 -6.09
CA LEU A 280 9.77 -1.98 -6.66
C LEU A 280 10.50 -1.08 -7.66
N LEU A 281 11.82 -1.04 -7.56
CA LEU A 281 12.68 -0.41 -8.53
C LEU A 281 13.23 -1.51 -9.43
N ILE A 282 12.57 -1.71 -10.57
CA ILE A 282 13.00 -2.73 -11.51
C ILE A 282 14.17 -2.20 -12.32
N GLN A 283 15.29 -2.93 -12.28
CA GLN A 283 16.49 -2.62 -13.03
C GLN A 283 16.64 -3.60 -14.21
N LEU A 284 16.50 -3.09 -15.43
CA LEU A 284 16.79 -3.81 -16.66
C LEU A 284 18.24 -3.60 -17.04
N THR A 285 19.02 -4.67 -17.02
CA THR A 285 20.39 -4.63 -17.55
C THR A 285 20.34 -4.93 -19.03
N PHE A 286 21.02 -4.12 -19.83
CA PHE A 286 21.14 -4.36 -21.26
C PHE A 286 22.50 -3.97 -21.82
N GLU A 287 22.80 -4.52 -23.00
CA GLU A 287 24.00 -4.22 -23.78
C GLU A 287 23.59 -3.66 -25.15
N PRO A 288 23.87 -2.37 -25.44
CA PRO A 288 23.79 -1.83 -26.78
C PRO A 288 24.86 -2.44 -27.69
N GLU A 289 24.77 -2.23 -29.01
CA GLU A 289 25.79 -2.72 -29.97
C GLU A 289 27.22 -2.23 -29.68
N ASN A 290 27.40 -1.16 -28.90
CA ASN A 290 28.71 -0.66 -28.47
C ASN A 290 29.40 -1.55 -27.40
N GLY A 291 28.70 -2.57 -26.89
CA GLY A 291 29.21 -3.54 -25.91
C GLY A 291 29.34 -3.02 -24.48
N LYS A 292 28.86 -1.80 -24.17
CA LYS A 292 28.88 -1.26 -22.80
C LYS A 292 27.54 -1.54 -22.10
N SER A 293 27.58 -2.35 -21.06
CA SER A 293 26.39 -2.59 -20.23
C SER A 293 25.81 -1.30 -19.65
N ALA A 294 24.49 -1.19 -19.64
CA ALA A 294 23.74 -0.08 -19.07
C ALA A 294 22.51 -0.62 -18.30
N VAL A 295 22.03 0.15 -17.30
CA VAL A 295 20.95 -0.27 -16.39
C VAL A 295 19.77 0.70 -16.40
N TYR A 296 18.66 0.31 -17.02
CA TYR A 296 17.47 1.14 -17.10
C TYR A 296 16.51 0.80 -15.99
N SER A 297 16.17 1.80 -15.20
CA SER A 297 15.36 1.63 -14.01
C SER A 297 13.95 2.17 -14.23
N PHE A 298 12.95 1.44 -13.77
CA PHE A 298 11.58 1.93 -13.71
C PHE A 298 10.90 1.47 -12.43
N MET A 299 9.97 2.29 -11.95
CA MET A 299 9.24 1.97 -10.74
C MET A 299 7.96 1.21 -11.04
N ILE A 300 7.70 0.21 -10.21
CA ILE A 300 6.40 -0.41 -10.04
C ILE A 300 5.87 0.03 -8.69
N SER A 301 4.93 0.96 -8.71
CA SER A 301 4.19 1.43 -7.53
C SER A 301 2.73 1.03 -7.66
N GLN A 302 2.11 0.64 -6.54
CA GLN A 302 0.67 0.44 -6.48
C GLN A 302 -0.02 1.55 -5.71
N ASN A 303 -1.25 1.85 -6.09
CA ASN A 303 -2.13 2.66 -5.26
C ASN A 303 -2.74 1.75 -4.20
N TRP A 304 -2.30 1.92 -2.96
CA TRP A 304 -2.75 1.12 -1.84
C TRP A 304 -4.04 1.65 -1.23
N ASP A 305 -5.07 0.80 -1.23
CA ASP A 305 -6.32 1.01 -0.52
C ASP A 305 -6.66 -0.24 0.31
N LEU A 306 -6.53 -0.14 1.64
CA LEU A 306 -6.94 -1.23 2.53
C LEU A 306 -8.47 -1.28 2.64
N SER A 307 -9.05 -2.47 2.65
CA SER A 307 -10.45 -2.67 3.00
C SER A 307 -10.66 -2.65 4.52
N GLU A 308 -11.92 -2.48 4.96
CA GLU A 308 -12.28 -2.61 6.38
C GLU A 308 -11.90 -3.99 6.95
N ARG A 309 -11.93 -5.04 6.12
CA ARG A 309 -11.53 -6.40 6.52
C ARG A 309 -10.02 -6.46 6.78
N ASP A 310 -9.23 -5.81 5.94
CA ASP A 310 -7.77 -5.79 6.05
C ASP A 310 -7.34 -5.05 7.31
N VAL A 311 -7.94 -3.89 7.57
CA VAL A 311 -7.69 -3.12 8.80
C VAL A 311 -8.04 -3.94 10.05
N LYS A 312 -9.17 -4.67 10.05
CA LYS A 312 -9.52 -5.56 11.17
C LYS A 312 -8.49 -6.67 11.39
N ARG A 313 -7.94 -7.26 10.32
CA ARG A 313 -6.87 -8.27 10.43
C ARG A 313 -5.59 -7.67 11.01
N ILE A 314 -5.20 -6.49 10.55
CA ILE A 314 -4.03 -5.77 11.05
C ILE A 314 -4.19 -5.44 12.54
N VAL A 315 -5.37 -4.96 12.95
CA VAL A 315 -5.68 -4.67 14.36
C VAL A 315 -5.59 -5.93 15.21
N ALA A 316 -6.18 -7.04 14.77
CA ALA A 316 -6.15 -8.31 15.50
C ALA A 316 -4.71 -8.81 15.71
N ALA A 317 -3.89 -8.77 14.66
CA ALA A 317 -2.50 -9.20 14.75
C ALA A 317 -1.63 -8.27 15.61
N ALA A 318 -1.81 -6.95 15.50
CA ALA A 318 -1.11 -5.98 16.34
C ALA A 318 -1.40 -6.15 17.85
N ARG A 319 -2.51 -6.81 18.19
CA ARG A 319 -2.91 -7.16 19.55
C ARG A 319 -2.42 -8.53 20.01
N GLY A 320 -1.92 -9.37 19.10
CA GLY A 320 -1.61 -10.78 19.35
C GLY A 320 -2.85 -11.68 19.44
N ASP A 321 -4.01 -11.23 18.92
CA ASP A 321 -5.27 -11.98 18.93
C ASP A 321 -5.36 -12.99 17.75
N GLY A 322 -4.29 -13.13 16.95
CA GLY A 322 -4.24 -13.87 15.68
C GLY A 322 -3.60 -15.26 15.71
N GLU A 323 -3.21 -15.76 16.89
CA GLU A 323 -2.73 -17.15 17.10
C GLU A 323 -3.84 -18.08 17.60
#